data_AF-A0A970P221-F1
#
_entry.id   AF-A0A970P221-F1
#
_cell.length_a   1.000
_cell.length_b   1.000
_cell.length_c   1.000
_cell.angle_alpha   90.00
_cell.angle_beta   90.00
_cell.angle_gamma   90.00
#
_symmetry.space_group_name_H-M   'P 1'
#
loop_
_entity.id
_entity.type
_entity.pdbx_description
1 polymer ?
#
loop_
_entity_poly.entity_id
_entity_poly.type
_entity_poly.pdbx_seq_one_letter_code
_entity_poly.pdbx_strand_id
1 'polypeptide(L)'
;MELRDSIREILSDKKTKTDGLHVKYIASHILNNSRTLFPDENDPTFEVLKQRINGILLYDINSKNSEFERVTNPKTNKYRKGVYKLKKRRGRKKGK
;
A
#
# COMPACT_ATOMS: atom_id res chain seq x y z
N MET A 1 0.08 16.96 -2.80
CA MET A 1 0.16 15.53 -3.15
C MET A 1 -0.85 14.81 -2.26
N GLU A 2 -1.86 14.15 -2.83
CA GLU A 2 -2.84 13.40 -2.03
C GLU A 2 -2.22 12.10 -1.51
N LEU A 3 -2.52 11.73 -0.27
CA LEU A 3 -1.94 10.55 0.40
C LEU A 3 -2.11 9.25 -0.42
N ARG A 4 -3.21 9.14 -1.16
CA ARG A 4 -3.49 8.03 -2.07
C ARG A 4 -2.47 7.92 -3.20
N ASP A 5 -2.04 9.04 -3.76
CA ASP A 5 -1.11 9.07 -4.89
C ASP A 5 0.29 8.62 -4.44
N SER A 6 0.73 9.06 -3.26
CA SER A 6 1.97 8.58 -2.65
C SER A 6 1.95 7.07 -2.37
N ILE A 7 0.82 6.54 -1.86
CA ILE A 7 0.66 5.09 -1.67
C ILE A 7 0.75 4.35 -3.00
N ARG A 8 0.12 4.88 -4.05
CA ARG A 8 0.17 4.29 -5.40
C ARG A 8 1.59 4.29 -5.95
N GLU A 9 2.33 5.37 -5.81
CA GLU A 9 3.72 5.48 -6.28
C GLU A 9 4.61 4.43 -5.59
N ILE A 10 4.53 4.33 -4.26
CA ILE A 10 5.28 3.34 -3.47
C ILE A 10 4.95 1.91 -3.90
N LEU A 11 3.66 1.60 -4.10
CA LEU A 11 3.22 0.26 -4.49
C LEU A 11 3.46 -0.05 -5.98
N SER A 12 3.73 0.97 -6.80
CA SER A 12 4.09 0.83 -8.22
C SER A 12 5.54 0.37 -8.42
N ASP A 13 6.36 0.37 -7.37
CA ASP A 13 7.72 -0.14 -7.44
C ASP A 13 7.76 -1.62 -7.88
N LYS A 14 8.80 -1.99 -8.64
CA LYS A 14 8.92 -3.34 -9.21
C LYS A 14 8.92 -4.44 -8.14
N LYS A 15 9.47 -4.18 -6.96
CA LYS A 15 9.54 -5.18 -5.88
C LYS A 15 8.19 -5.38 -5.19
N THR A 16 7.46 -4.29 -4.92
CA THR A 16 6.19 -4.31 -4.20
C THR A 16 5.03 -4.83 -5.03
N LYS A 17 5.15 -4.78 -6.37
CA LYS A 17 4.10 -5.24 -7.30
C LYS A 17 3.77 -6.73 -7.18
N THR A 18 4.71 -7.55 -6.67
CA THR A 18 4.56 -9.01 -6.61
C THR A 18 4.23 -9.51 -5.21
N ASP A 19 4.99 -9.08 -4.19
CA ASP A 19 4.79 -9.53 -2.80
C ASP A 19 3.81 -8.64 -2.00
N GLY A 20 3.52 -7.44 -2.53
CA GLY A 20 2.87 -6.36 -1.78
C GLY A 20 3.79 -5.72 -0.75
N LEU A 21 3.27 -4.70 -0.09
CA LEU A 21 3.96 -3.98 0.96
C LEU A 21 3.04 -3.80 2.16
N HIS A 22 3.62 -3.94 3.36
CA HIS A 22 2.88 -3.72 4.60
C HIS A 22 2.70 -2.23 4.87
N VAL A 23 1.53 -1.82 5.39
CA VAL A 23 1.19 -0.42 5.70
C VAL A 23 2.22 0.28 6.60
N LYS A 24 2.90 -0.47 7.47
CA LYS A 24 4.03 0.02 8.28
C LYS A 24 5.12 0.63 7.41
N TYR A 25 5.54 -0.08 6.37
CA TYR A 25 6.61 0.38 5.48
C TYR A 25 6.13 1.50 4.55
N ILE A 26 4.86 1.47 4.13
CA ILE A 26 4.26 2.57 3.36
C ILE A 26 4.26 3.86 4.20
N ALA A 27 3.79 3.79 5.44
CA ALA A 27 3.80 4.93 6.37
C ALA A 27 5.23 5.43 6.63
N SER A 28 6.17 4.52 6.84
CA SER A 28 7.58 4.86 7.09
C SER A 28 8.21 5.55 5.89
N HIS A 29 7.91 5.09 4.67
CA HIS A 29 8.42 5.70 3.45
C HIS A 29 7.86 7.13 3.26
N ILE A 30 6.57 7.32 3.50
CA ILE A 30 5.92 8.63 3.42
C ILE A 30 6.49 9.60 4.46
N LEU A 31 6.71 9.12 5.70
CA LEU A 31 7.27 9.94 6.78
C LEU A 31 8.73 10.32 6.50
N ASN A 32 9.55 9.35 6.06
CA ASN A 32 10.95 9.59 5.68
C ASN A 32 11.08 10.57 4.52
N ASN A 33 10.22 10.45 3.51
CA ASN A 33 10.21 11.39 2.38
C ASN A 33 9.80 12.82 2.82
N SER A 34 9.14 12.96 3.97
CA SER A 34 8.70 14.23 4.55
C SER A 34 9.76 14.94 5.42
N ARG A 35 11.06 14.61 5.28
CA ARG A 35 12.24 15.25 5.92
C ARG A 35 12.57 14.82 7.36
N THR A 36 11.84 13.91 8.00
CA THR A 36 12.28 13.37 9.30
C THR A 36 13.21 12.18 9.07
N LEU A 37 14.51 12.38 9.28
CA LEU A 37 15.56 11.37 9.02
C LEU A 37 15.44 10.10 9.88
N PHE A 38 14.60 10.10 10.93
CA PHE A 38 14.32 8.95 11.78
C PHE A 38 12.86 8.98 12.24
N PRO A 39 11.95 8.22 11.60
CA PRO A 39 10.62 7.96 12.13
C PRO A 39 10.77 7.18 13.44
N ASP A 40 10.42 7.80 14.58
CA ASP A 40 10.22 6.99 15.79
C ASP A 40 8.96 6.14 15.58
N GLU A 41 9.07 4.83 15.76
CA GLU A 41 7.92 3.92 15.60
C GLU A 41 6.84 4.15 16.66
N ASN A 42 7.19 4.80 17.78
CA ASN A 42 6.27 5.21 18.84
C ASN A 42 5.80 6.66 18.65
N ASP A 43 6.19 7.32 17.55
CA ASP A 43 5.69 8.65 17.25
C ASP A 43 4.18 8.58 17.00
N PRO A 44 3.36 9.35 17.73
CA PRO A 44 1.91 9.33 17.56
C PRO A 44 1.50 9.70 16.12
N THR A 45 2.32 10.47 15.40
CA THR A 45 2.10 10.81 13.99
C THR A 45 2.23 9.58 13.08
N PHE A 46 3.17 8.67 13.37
CA PHE A 46 3.36 7.45 12.61
C PHE A 46 2.14 6.52 12.74
N GLU A 47 1.63 6.35 13.96
CA GLU A 47 0.45 5.53 14.21
C GLU A 47 -0.80 6.10 13.53
N VAL A 48 -1.02 7.41 13.64
CA VAL A 48 -2.12 8.11 12.96
C VAL A 48 -2.01 7.96 11.44
N LEU A 49 -0.82 8.13 10.89
CA LEU A 49 -0.57 7.96 9.45
C LEU A 49 -0.85 6.52 9.00
N LYS A 50 -0.35 5.53 9.73
CA LYS A 50 -0.58 4.10 9.47
C LYS A 50 -2.07 3.75 9.52
N GLN A 51 -2.82 4.26 10.51
CA GLN A 51 -4.27 4.07 10.58
C GLN A 51 -4.98 4.69 9.38
N ARG A 52 -4.60 5.91 9.00
CA ARG A 52 -5.18 6.62 7.86
C ARG A 52 -4.92 5.91 6.52
N ILE A 53 -3.68 5.46 6.29
CA ILE A 53 -3.31 4.65 5.12
C ILE A 53 -4.13 3.37 5.08
N ASN A 54 -4.25 2.66 6.21
CA ASN A 54 -5.04 1.45 6.27
C ASN A 54 -6.52 1.72 5.97
N GLY A 55 -7.09 2.82 6.48
CA GLY A 55 -8.46 3.23 6.18
C GLY A 55 -8.69 3.48 4.69
N ILE A 56 -7.79 4.22 4.03
CA ILE A 56 -7.87 4.49 2.58
C ILE A 56 -7.83 3.19 1.78
N LEU A 57 -6.89 2.30 2.11
CA LEU A 57 -6.73 1.02 1.41
C LEU A 57 -7.94 0.12 1.63
N LEU A 58 -8.48 0.04 2.85
CA LEU A 58 -9.67 -0.74 3.16
C LEU A 58 -10.92 -0.20 2.45
N TYR A 59 -11.04 1.12 2.35
CA TYR A 59 -12.14 1.74 1.62
C TYR A 59 -12.05 1.43 0.12
N ASP A 60 -10.86 1.58 -0.47
CA ASP A 60 -10.65 1.35 -1.91
C ASP A 60 -10.87 -0.11 -2.31
N ILE A 61 -10.38 -1.09 -1.53
CA ILE A 61 -10.56 -2.53 -1.88
C ILE A 61 -12.03 -2.94 -1.94
N ASN A 62 -12.91 -2.26 -1.21
CA ASN A 62 -14.35 -2.51 -1.20
C ASN A 62 -15.08 -1.74 -2.31
N SER A 63 -14.38 -0.85 -3.02
CA SER A 63 -14.92 -0.10 -4.15
C SER A 63 -14.94 -0.93 -5.44
N LYS A 64 -15.94 -0.66 -6.29
CA LYS A 64 -16.06 -1.30 -7.63
C LYS A 64 -14.86 -1.01 -8.53
N ASN A 65 -14.23 0.16 -8.37
CA ASN A 65 -13.06 0.61 -9.14
C ASN A 65 -11.78 0.52 -8.31
N SER A 66 -11.63 -0.54 -7.52
CA SER A 66 -10.44 -0.73 -6.68
C SER A 66 -9.15 -0.78 -7.50
N GLU A 67 -8.20 0.07 -7.09
CA GLU A 67 -6.83 0.09 -7.62
C GLU A 67 -5.90 -0.78 -6.77
N PHE A 68 -6.25 -0.97 -5.49
CA PHE A 68 -5.48 -1.76 -4.53
C PHE A 68 -6.09 -3.15 -4.34
N GLU A 69 -5.26 -4.11 -3.93
CA GLU A 69 -5.66 -5.48 -3.64
C GLU A 69 -4.91 -5.98 -2.39
N ARG A 70 -5.58 -6.81 -1.58
CA ARG A 70 -4.95 -7.51 -0.45
C ARG A 70 -4.06 -8.65 -0.95
N VAL A 71 -2.95 -8.88 -0.27
CA VAL A 71 -2.08 -10.01 -0.59
C VAL A 71 -2.52 -11.24 0.19
N THR A 72 -2.67 -12.36 -0.50
CA THR A 72 -2.94 -13.67 0.12
C THR A 72 -1.63 -14.40 0.37
N ASN A 73 -1.50 -15.05 1.53
CA ASN A 73 -0.35 -15.91 1.83
C ASN A 73 -0.52 -17.25 1.09
N PRO A 74 0.42 -17.65 0.22
CA PRO A 74 0.32 -18.92 -0.51
C PRO A 74 0.35 -20.14 0.43
N LYS A 75 0.97 -20.04 1.60
CA LYS A 75 1.05 -21.15 2.56
C LYS A 75 -0.25 -21.41 3.31
N THR A 76 -1.04 -20.36 3.57
CA THR A 76 -2.24 -20.45 4.42
C THR A 76 -3.54 -20.09 3.70
N ASN A 77 -3.47 -19.61 2.45
CA ASN A 77 -4.58 -19.05 1.68
C ASN A 77 -5.38 -17.94 2.39
N LYS A 78 -4.82 -17.35 3.46
CA LYS A 78 -5.42 -16.23 4.20
C LYS A 78 -4.81 -14.90 3.76
N TYR A 79 -5.59 -13.83 3.85
CA TYR A 79 -5.07 -12.48 3.62
C TYR A 79 -3.99 -12.13 4.63
N ARG A 80 -2.86 -11.61 4.14
CA ARG A 80 -1.80 -11.06 4.99
C ARG A 80 -2.31 -9.73 5.56
N LYS A 81 -2.48 -9.70 6.89
CA LYS A 81 -2.93 -8.51 7.61
C LYS A 81 -2.02 -7.33 7.28
N GLY A 82 -2.62 -6.21 6.86
CA GLY A 82 -1.91 -4.96 6.59
C GLY A 82 -1.02 -4.97 5.34
N VAL A 83 -1.05 -6.02 4.50
CA VAL A 83 -0.25 -6.08 3.27
C VAL A 83 -1.15 -5.86 2.05
N TYR A 84 -0.76 -4.88 1.24
CA TYR A 84 -1.50 -4.47 0.05
C TYR A 84 -0.56 -4.38 -1.15
N LYS A 85 -1.11 -4.54 -2.35
CA LYS A 85 -0.41 -4.37 -3.63
C LYS A 85 -1.32 -3.62 -4.60
N LEU A 86 -0.75 -3.10 -5.68
CA LEU A 86 -1.56 -2.62 -6.79
C LEU A 86 -2.19 -3.80 -7.52
N LYS A 87 -3.48 -3.66 -7.85
CA LYS A 87 -4.18 -4.58 -8.73
C LYS A 87 -3.47 -4.57 -10.07
N LYS A 88 -3.16 -5.74 -10.62
CA LYS A 88 -2.69 -5.83 -12.00
C LYS A 88 -3.82 -5.30 -12.87
N ARG A 89 -3.68 -4.09 -13.42
CA ARG A 89 -4.51 -3.68 -14.55
C ARG A 89 -4.29 -4.77 -15.58
N ARG A 90 -5.34 -5.55 -15.89
CA ARG A 90 -5.31 -6.50 -17.02
C ARG A 90 -4.77 -5.68 -18.17
N GLY A 91 -3.55 -6.00 -18.59
CA GLY A 91 -2.96 -5.35 -19.74
C GLY A 91 -4.01 -5.38 -20.82
N ARG A 92 -4.41 -4.21 -21.29
CA ARG A 92 -5.04 -4.08 -22.60
C ARG A 92 -4.08 -4.87 -23.50
N LYS A 93 -4.45 -6.10 -23.86
CA LYS A 93 -3.77 -6.84 -24.92
C LYS A 93 -3.77 -5.84 -26.06
N LYS A 94 -2.63 -5.23 -26.37
CA LYS A 94 -2.41 -4.68 -27.70
C LYS A 94 -2.52 -5.93 -28.57
N GLY A 95 -3.71 -6.15 -29.10
CA GLY A 95 -3.98 -7.25 -29.99
C GLY A 95 -3.15 -7.03 -31.25
N LYS A 96 -2.53 -8.12 -31.67
CA LYS A 96 -1.86 -8.36 -32.96
C LYS A 96 -0.74 -7.42 -33.34
#